data_AF-A0A7C1I565-F1
#
_entry.id   AF-A0A7C1I565-F1
#
_cell.length_a   1.000
_cell.length_b   1.000
_cell.length_c   1.000
_cell.angle_alpha   90.00
_cell.angle_beta   90.00
_cell.angle_gamma   90.00
#
_symmetry.space_group_name_H-M   'P 1'
#
loop_
_entity.id
_entity.type
_entity.pdbx_description
1 polymer ?
#
loop_
_entity_poly.entity_id
_entity_poly.type
_entity_poly.pdbx_seq_one_letter_code
_entity_poly.pdbx_strand_id
1 'polypeptide(L)'
;MNAAFAQGLPEWFNALMYSPWLYAAAAGVFFVVFVCGLAALLVGRKKKTPVSASAGSKADVVSECCTLLSGQAKINGQARIILLAAGSLRDLPVTVSVNVAVRLANSHQCLLIDLDTKRDAVAHVFEVHGTDASALPVKTPVKNLSVWPAHCVSTLSPAKWEQMLAEARRTYDIVLFNAPYLNRLEQSEQIVRCTDAAVVFSADTPSAQSLCRLLSAGSCRVHKMRS
;
A
#
# COMPACT_ATOMS: atom_id res chain seq x y z
N MET A 1 37.50 59.27 39.40
CA MET A 1 36.08 59.38 39.03
C MET A 1 35.52 57.98 38.83
N ASN A 2 34.59 57.62 39.72
CA ASN A 2 33.48 56.66 39.59
C ASN A 2 33.77 55.19 39.23
N ALA A 3 34.00 54.38 40.27
CA ALA A 3 33.52 53.01 40.32
C ALA A 3 32.30 52.99 41.26
N ALA A 4 31.09 52.87 40.69
CA ALA A 4 29.87 52.74 41.46
C ALA A 4 29.00 51.64 40.84
N PHE A 5 28.40 50.86 41.74
CA PHE A 5 27.34 49.87 41.54
C PHE A 5 27.75 48.43 41.17
N ALA A 6 28.34 47.75 42.16
CA ALA A 6 27.98 46.36 42.44
C ALA A 6 27.46 46.29 43.89
N GLN A 7 26.21 46.72 44.09
CA GLN A 7 25.52 46.45 45.35
C GLN A 7 25.10 44.99 45.35
N GLY A 8 25.75 44.19 46.20
CA GLY A 8 25.38 42.80 46.44
C GLY A 8 23.91 42.69 46.86
N LEU A 9 23.25 41.63 46.40
CA LEU A 9 21.87 41.33 46.77
C LEU A 9 21.72 41.33 48.30
N PRO A 10 20.61 41.88 48.84
CA PRO A 10 20.39 41.93 50.28
C PRO A 10 20.45 40.52 50.92
N GLU A 11 21.00 40.40 52.12
CA GLU A 11 21.17 39.10 52.80
C GLU A 11 19.86 38.32 52.98
N TRP A 12 18.73 39.02 53.12
CA TRP A 12 17.39 38.40 53.16
C TRP A 12 17.04 37.67 51.86
N PHE A 13 17.57 38.10 50.71
CA PHE A 13 17.33 37.48 49.41
C PHE A 13 18.08 36.15 49.28
N ASN A 14 19.31 36.08 49.78
CA ASN A 14 20.06 34.82 49.86
C ASN A 14 19.42 33.83 50.84
N ALA A 15 18.96 34.30 52.01
CA ALA A 15 18.25 33.47 52.97
C ALA A 15 16.95 32.87 52.41
N LEU A 16 16.25 33.62 51.54
CA LEU A 16 15.08 33.14 50.84
C LEU A 16 15.47 32.09 49.78
N MET A 17 16.44 32.38 48.91
CA MET A 17 16.86 31.50 47.82
C MET A 17 17.47 30.17 48.29
N TYR A 18 18.12 30.14 49.46
CA TYR A 18 18.70 28.92 50.04
C TYR A 18 17.81 28.24 51.10
N SER A 19 16.56 28.67 51.25
CA SER A 19 15.63 28.04 52.19
C SER A 19 15.23 26.64 51.70
N PRO A 20 15.47 25.57 52.48
CA PRO A 20 15.06 24.21 52.12
C PRO A 20 13.56 24.10 51.84
N TRP A 21 12.76 24.96 52.49
CA TRP A 21 11.31 25.02 52.32
C TRP A 21 10.89 25.55 50.95
N LEU A 22 11.66 26.46 50.35
CA LEU A 22 11.40 26.97 49.01
C LEU A 22 11.70 25.92 47.94
N TYR A 23 12.79 25.15 48.10
CA TYR A 23 13.06 24.02 47.23
C TYR A 23 12.05 22.89 47.38
N ALA A 24 11.60 22.59 48.60
CA ALA A 24 10.54 21.61 48.84
C ALA A 24 9.21 22.05 48.22
N ALA A 25 8.83 23.33 48.35
CA ALA A 25 7.64 23.89 47.72
C ALA A 25 7.74 23.88 46.18
N ALA A 26 8.88 24.30 45.63
CA ALA A 26 9.12 24.29 44.18
C ALA A 26 9.11 22.88 43.59
N ALA A 27 9.74 21.92 44.28
CA ALA A 27 9.70 20.49 43.90
C ALA A 27 8.28 19.92 43.98
N GLY A 28 7.51 20.29 45.01
CA GLY A 28 6.10 19.90 45.15
C GLY A 28 5.23 20.44 44.00
N VAL A 29 5.37 21.73 43.66
CA VAL A 29 4.65 22.34 42.53
C VAL A 29 5.05 21.67 41.21
N PHE A 30 6.34 21.43 40.99
CA PHE A 30 6.82 20.75 39.79
C PHE A 30 6.24 19.32 39.68
N PHE A 31 6.19 18.58 40.78
CA PHE A 31 5.64 17.23 40.81
C PHE A 31 4.14 17.23 40.48
N VAL A 32 3.37 18.18 41.03
CA VAL A 32 1.93 18.31 40.73
C VAL A 32 1.71 18.67 39.25
N VAL A 33 2.47 19.63 38.70
CA VAL A 33 2.36 19.99 37.27
C VAL A 33 2.77 18.83 36.37
N PHE A 34 3.81 18.08 36.73
CA PHE A 34 4.28 16.92 35.99
C PHE A 34 3.25 15.77 36.00
N VAL A 35 2.67 15.46 37.16
CA VAL A 35 1.61 14.44 37.29
C VAL A 35 0.33 14.87 36.56
N CYS A 36 -0.07 16.13 36.66
CA CYS A 36 -1.22 16.66 35.92
C CYS A 36 -0.96 16.66 34.40
N GLY A 37 0.26 16.97 33.96
CA GLY A 37 0.68 16.89 32.55
C GLY A 37 0.67 15.46 32.02
N LEU A 38 1.16 14.49 32.80
CA LEU A 38 1.09 13.07 32.47
C LEU A 38 -0.36 12.57 32.43
N ALA A 39 -1.19 12.96 33.40
CA ALA A 39 -2.61 12.65 33.41
C ALA A 39 -3.32 13.26 32.18
N ALA A 40 -2.99 14.51 31.80
CA ALA A 40 -3.52 15.15 30.60
C ALA A 40 -3.03 14.46 29.30
N LEU A 41 -1.81 13.93 29.25
CA LEU A 41 -1.31 13.13 28.12
C LEU A 41 -1.99 11.75 28.03
N LEU A 42 -2.30 11.15 29.18
CA LEU A 42 -3.01 9.86 29.26
C LEU A 42 -4.51 10.01 28.97
N VAL A 43 -5.15 11.10 29.40
CA VAL A 43 -6.56 11.42 29.12
C VAL A 43 -6.73 12.04 27.72
N GLY A 44 -5.72 12.76 27.23
CA GLY A 44 -5.64 13.31 25.87
C GLY A 44 -5.52 12.24 24.78
N ARG A 45 -5.21 10.99 25.15
CA ARG A 45 -5.56 9.80 24.35
C ARG A 45 -7.06 9.52 24.46
N LYS A 46 -7.89 10.53 24.14
CA LYS A 46 -9.27 10.29 23.78
C LYS A 46 -9.26 9.30 22.62
N LYS A 47 -9.84 8.12 22.87
CA LYS A 47 -10.19 7.14 21.86
C LYS A 47 -10.74 7.92 20.67
N LYS A 48 -10.03 7.88 19.54
CA LYS A 48 -10.66 8.15 18.25
C LYS A 48 -11.83 7.19 18.21
N THR A 49 -13.04 7.73 18.36
CA THR A 49 -14.26 7.03 18.01
C THR A 49 -14.00 6.43 16.65
N PRO A 50 -14.13 5.10 16.45
CA PRO A 50 -14.05 4.56 15.13
C PRO A 50 -15.25 5.17 14.41
N VAL A 51 -14.98 6.12 13.51
CA VAL A 51 -15.89 6.39 12.41
C VAL A 51 -16.02 5.04 11.73
N SER A 52 -17.16 4.38 11.95
CA SER A 52 -17.59 3.22 11.19
C SER A 52 -17.83 3.69 9.75
N ALA A 53 -16.76 4.03 9.05
CA ALA A 53 -16.67 3.82 7.63
C ALA A 53 -16.60 2.31 7.49
N SER A 54 -17.62 1.71 6.88
CA SER A 54 -17.66 0.28 6.60
C SER A 54 -16.37 -0.11 5.86
N ALA A 55 -15.39 -0.63 6.58
CA ALA A 55 -14.35 -1.44 6.00
C ALA A 55 -15.08 -2.69 5.51
N GLY A 56 -15.45 -2.71 4.23
CA GLY A 56 -16.03 -3.89 3.62
C GLY A 56 -15.12 -5.08 3.93
N SER A 57 -15.71 -6.24 4.21
CA SER A 57 -14.90 -7.45 4.38
C SER A 57 -14.03 -7.63 3.13
N LYS A 58 -12.83 -8.20 3.26
CA LYS A 58 -11.98 -8.52 2.08
C LYS A 58 -12.75 -9.35 1.04
N ALA A 59 -13.74 -10.14 1.47
CA ALA A 59 -14.63 -10.88 0.59
C ALA A 59 -15.54 -9.96 -0.26
N ASP A 60 -16.00 -8.85 0.30
CA ASP A 60 -16.84 -7.84 -0.36
C ASP A 60 -16.02 -7.12 -1.43
N VAL A 61 -14.80 -6.72 -1.09
CA VAL A 61 -13.85 -6.07 -2.04
C VAL A 61 -13.54 -6.98 -3.23
N VAL A 62 -13.29 -8.26 -2.98
CA VAL A 62 -13.06 -9.25 -4.05
C VAL A 62 -14.31 -9.40 -4.93
N SER A 63 -15.50 -9.45 -4.33
CA SER A 63 -16.76 -9.58 -5.07
C SER A 63 -17.03 -8.36 -5.96
N GLU A 64 -16.88 -7.16 -5.40
CA GLU A 64 -17.06 -5.90 -6.13
C GLU A 64 -16.07 -5.79 -7.29
N CYS A 65 -14.80 -6.13 -7.04
CA CYS A 65 -13.77 -6.15 -8.07
C CYS A 65 -14.12 -7.16 -9.18
N CYS A 66 -14.54 -8.38 -8.83
CA CYS A 66 -14.96 -9.36 -9.85
C CYS A 66 -16.14 -8.86 -10.67
N THR A 67 -17.18 -8.29 -10.06
CA THR A 67 -18.33 -7.75 -10.79
C THR A 67 -17.93 -6.65 -11.77
N LEU A 68 -17.01 -5.77 -11.37
CA LEU A 68 -16.49 -4.72 -12.26
C LEU A 68 -15.69 -5.28 -13.44
N LEU A 69 -14.90 -6.33 -13.21
CA LEU A 69 -13.96 -6.85 -14.20
C LEU A 69 -14.58 -7.90 -15.13
N SER A 70 -15.53 -8.73 -14.65
CA SER A 70 -16.18 -9.80 -15.43
C SER A 70 -16.96 -9.28 -16.64
N GLY A 71 -17.56 -8.09 -16.54
CA GLY A 71 -18.32 -7.49 -17.65
C GLY A 71 -17.46 -7.07 -18.85
N GLN A 72 -16.13 -7.21 -18.76
CA GLN A 72 -15.21 -6.60 -19.72
C GLN A 72 -13.99 -7.45 -20.05
N ALA A 73 -14.14 -8.78 -20.07
CA ALA A 73 -13.01 -9.71 -20.19
C ALA A 73 -12.11 -9.46 -21.41
N LYS A 74 -12.65 -9.26 -22.62
CA LYS A 74 -11.87 -8.96 -23.85
C LYS A 74 -12.21 -7.60 -24.44
N ILE A 75 -11.22 -6.94 -25.06
CA ILE A 75 -11.39 -5.72 -25.85
C ILE A 75 -10.97 -6.03 -27.28
N ASN A 76 -11.90 -5.93 -28.24
CA ASN A 76 -11.65 -6.21 -29.66
C ASN A 76 -10.98 -7.59 -29.90
N GLY A 77 -11.38 -8.61 -29.15
CA GLY A 77 -10.85 -9.98 -29.25
C GLY A 77 -9.50 -10.20 -28.54
N GLN A 78 -8.86 -9.15 -28.02
CA GLN A 78 -7.62 -9.25 -27.24
C GLN A 78 -7.90 -9.28 -25.75
N ALA A 79 -6.97 -9.89 -25.00
CA ALA A 79 -7.04 -9.92 -23.55
C ALA A 79 -7.07 -8.49 -22.99
N ARG A 80 -7.89 -8.29 -21.96
CA ARG A 80 -7.87 -7.05 -21.20
C ARG A 80 -6.80 -7.13 -20.12
N ILE A 81 -5.89 -6.16 -20.11
CA ILE A 81 -4.87 -6.00 -19.08
C ILE A 81 -5.40 -5.08 -17.97
N ILE A 82 -5.50 -5.62 -16.76
CA ILE A 82 -6.05 -4.95 -15.59
C ILE A 82 -4.96 -4.86 -14.51
N LEU A 83 -4.72 -3.65 -14.02
CA LEU A 83 -3.76 -3.38 -12.96
C LEU A 83 -4.46 -3.28 -11.60
N LEU A 84 -4.11 -4.18 -10.69
CA LEU A 84 -4.48 -4.07 -9.28
C LEU A 84 -3.36 -3.28 -8.57
N ALA A 85 -3.63 -2.03 -8.25
CA ALA A 85 -2.63 -1.06 -7.81
C ALA A 85 -2.84 -0.63 -6.36
N ALA A 86 -1.75 -0.58 -5.60
CA ALA A 86 -1.71 0.14 -4.32
C ALA A 86 -0.34 0.82 -4.11
N GLY A 87 -0.29 1.67 -3.08
CA GLY A 87 0.97 2.24 -2.56
C GLY A 87 1.56 1.42 -1.42
N SER A 88 0.81 0.47 -0.87
CA SER A 88 1.25 -0.40 0.21
C SER A 88 0.62 -1.80 0.16
N LEU A 89 1.28 -2.77 0.80
CA LEU A 89 0.76 -4.13 1.00
C LEU A 89 -0.48 -4.19 1.88
N ARG A 90 -0.68 -3.18 2.73
CA ARG A 90 -1.83 -3.14 3.63
C ARG A 90 -3.10 -2.98 2.82
N ASP A 91 -3.05 -2.14 1.80
CA ASP A 91 -4.19 -1.81 0.94
C ASP A 91 -4.42 -2.90 -0.13
N LEU A 92 -3.34 -3.53 -0.63
CA LEU A 92 -3.42 -4.65 -1.57
C LEU A 92 -2.60 -5.86 -1.08
N PRO A 93 -3.15 -6.69 -0.18
CA PRO A 93 -2.55 -7.97 0.15
C PRO A 93 -2.72 -8.96 -1.02
N VAL A 94 -1.73 -9.84 -1.22
CA VAL A 94 -1.72 -10.81 -2.34
C VAL A 94 -2.99 -11.66 -2.41
N THR A 95 -3.62 -11.91 -1.26
CA THR A 95 -4.88 -12.66 -1.14
C THR A 95 -6.03 -12.03 -1.95
N VAL A 96 -6.05 -10.70 -2.08
CA VAL A 96 -7.07 -10.02 -2.90
C VAL A 96 -6.83 -10.33 -4.36
N SER A 97 -5.61 -10.13 -4.86
CA SER A 97 -5.23 -10.38 -6.26
C SER A 97 -5.45 -11.85 -6.66
N VAL A 98 -5.06 -12.79 -5.81
CA VAL A 98 -5.27 -14.22 -6.04
C VAL A 98 -6.76 -14.56 -6.06
N ASN A 99 -7.54 -14.12 -5.08
CA ASN A 99 -8.96 -14.46 -5.04
C ASN A 99 -9.75 -13.84 -6.19
N VAL A 100 -9.38 -12.63 -6.64
CA VAL A 100 -9.93 -12.04 -7.87
C VAL A 100 -9.59 -12.90 -9.07
N ALA A 101 -8.31 -13.31 -9.23
CA ALA A 101 -7.88 -14.16 -10.34
C ALA A 101 -8.61 -15.51 -10.37
N VAL A 102 -8.73 -16.19 -9.23
CA VAL A 102 -9.42 -17.47 -9.08
C VAL A 102 -10.91 -17.34 -9.43
N ARG A 103 -11.59 -16.28 -8.96
CA ARG A 103 -13.01 -16.08 -9.28
C ARG A 103 -13.25 -15.77 -10.76
N LEU A 104 -12.39 -14.96 -11.38
CA LEU A 104 -12.47 -14.67 -12.82
C LEU A 104 -12.18 -15.93 -13.66
N ALA A 105 -11.26 -16.79 -13.19
CA ALA A 105 -10.90 -18.03 -13.87
C ALA A 105 -12.06 -19.04 -14.02
N ASN A 106 -13.13 -18.90 -13.23
CA ASN A 106 -14.35 -19.70 -13.39
C ASN A 106 -14.99 -19.55 -14.79
N SER A 107 -14.84 -18.37 -15.41
CA SER A 107 -15.48 -18.05 -16.70
C SER A 107 -14.50 -17.59 -17.78
N HIS A 108 -13.23 -17.33 -17.44
CA HIS A 108 -12.25 -16.69 -18.32
C HIS A 108 -10.87 -17.34 -18.25
N GLN A 109 -10.14 -17.38 -19.36
CA GLN A 109 -8.70 -17.67 -19.34
C GLN A 109 -7.95 -16.49 -18.71
N CYS A 110 -7.36 -16.71 -17.55
CA CYS A 110 -6.73 -15.69 -16.73
C CYS A 110 -5.22 -15.90 -16.60
N LEU A 111 -4.47 -14.80 -16.66
CA LEU A 111 -3.07 -14.74 -16.29
C LEU A 111 -2.90 -13.75 -15.13
N LEU A 112 -2.32 -14.19 -14.01
CA LEU A 112 -1.93 -13.31 -12.91
C LEU A 112 -0.41 -13.10 -12.91
N ILE A 113 0.04 -11.89 -13.20
CA ILE A 113 1.45 -11.49 -13.17
C ILE A 113 1.74 -10.80 -11.84
N ASP A 114 2.73 -11.29 -11.11
CA ASP A 114 3.19 -10.70 -9.87
C ASP A 114 4.30 -9.69 -10.12
N LEU A 115 4.06 -8.42 -9.78
CA LEU A 115 5.04 -7.35 -9.88
C LEU A 115 5.69 -7.04 -8.52
N ASP A 116 5.33 -7.77 -7.47
CA ASP A 116 5.93 -7.64 -6.13
C ASP A 116 7.20 -8.48 -5.99
N THR A 117 8.26 -8.04 -6.67
CA THR A 117 9.57 -8.71 -6.71
C THR A 117 10.23 -8.88 -5.34
N LYS A 118 9.80 -8.12 -4.33
CA LYS A 118 10.35 -8.19 -2.97
C LYS A 118 9.88 -9.41 -2.20
N ARG A 119 8.67 -9.89 -2.48
CA ARG A 119 8.04 -10.97 -1.70
C ARG A 119 7.70 -12.19 -2.52
N ASP A 120 7.57 -12.04 -3.83
CA ASP A 120 7.25 -13.14 -4.75
C ASP A 120 6.02 -13.95 -4.28
N ALA A 121 5.03 -13.21 -3.77
CA ALA A 121 3.98 -13.78 -2.94
C ALA A 121 3.03 -14.68 -3.74
N VAL A 122 2.84 -14.43 -5.03
CA VAL A 122 2.06 -15.33 -5.90
C VAL A 122 2.76 -16.69 -6.05
N ALA A 123 4.08 -16.72 -6.13
CA ALA A 123 4.82 -17.98 -6.19
C ALA A 123 4.57 -18.84 -4.94
N HIS A 124 4.52 -18.19 -3.77
CA HIS A 124 4.22 -18.83 -2.49
C HIS A 124 2.82 -19.41 -2.43
N VAL A 125 1.83 -18.70 -2.97
CA VAL A 125 0.44 -19.15 -2.94
C VAL A 125 0.21 -20.38 -3.83
N PHE A 126 0.93 -20.48 -4.95
CA PHE A 126 0.75 -21.58 -5.91
C PHE A 126 1.87 -22.63 -5.85
N GLU A 127 2.80 -22.53 -4.91
CA GLU A 127 3.93 -23.45 -4.74
C GLU A 127 4.82 -23.59 -5.99
N VAL A 128 5.00 -22.50 -6.74
CA VAL A 128 5.78 -22.46 -8.00
C VAL A 128 7.18 -21.85 -7.81
N HIS A 129 7.79 -22.08 -6.66
CA HIS A 129 9.14 -21.60 -6.35
C HIS A 129 10.21 -22.30 -7.18
N GLY A 130 11.24 -21.55 -7.58
CA GLY A 130 12.37 -22.09 -8.33
C GLY A 130 12.02 -22.46 -9.76
N THR A 131 10.87 -22.02 -10.25
CA THR A 131 10.55 -22.12 -11.68
C THR A 131 11.47 -21.20 -12.45
N ASP A 132 12.04 -21.71 -13.54
CA ASP A 132 13.12 -21.01 -14.22
C ASP A 132 12.67 -19.65 -14.77
N ALA A 133 13.54 -18.64 -14.64
CA ALA A 133 13.32 -17.25 -15.06
C ALA A 133 12.98 -17.10 -16.56
N SER A 134 13.29 -18.13 -17.35
CA SER A 134 13.03 -18.20 -18.78
C SER A 134 11.61 -18.68 -19.13
N ALA A 135 10.88 -19.24 -18.16
CA ALA A 135 9.67 -20.01 -18.39
C ALA A 135 8.46 -19.15 -18.77
N LEU A 136 7.64 -19.72 -19.65
CA LEU A 136 6.28 -19.28 -19.95
C LEU A 136 5.45 -19.19 -18.66
N PRO A 137 4.31 -18.47 -18.67
CA PRO A 137 3.36 -18.50 -17.56
C PRO A 137 3.11 -19.92 -17.06
N VAL A 138 3.20 -20.10 -15.74
CA VAL A 138 3.06 -21.39 -15.08
C VAL A 138 1.59 -21.69 -14.88
N LYS A 139 1.13 -22.86 -15.31
CA LYS A 139 -0.24 -23.29 -15.04
C LYS A 139 -0.41 -23.60 -13.56
N THR A 140 -1.50 -23.13 -12.98
CA THR A 140 -1.86 -23.45 -11.59
C THR A 140 -2.80 -24.67 -11.53
N PRO A 141 -3.02 -25.26 -10.35
CA PRO A 141 -4.09 -26.24 -10.16
C PRO A 141 -5.51 -25.69 -10.41
N VAL A 142 -5.68 -24.37 -10.41
CA VAL A 142 -6.96 -23.72 -10.72
C VAL A 142 -7.17 -23.69 -12.22
N LYS A 143 -8.25 -24.32 -12.69
CA LYS A 143 -8.60 -24.34 -14.12
C LYS A 143 -8.67 -22.92 -14.68
N ASN A 144 -8.13 -22.73 -15.89
CA ASN A 144 -8.07 -21.45 -16.60
C ASN A 144 -7.22 -20.37 -15.92
N LEU A 145 -6.43 -20.70 -14.89
CA LEU A 145 -5.53 -19.75 -14.24
C LEU A 145 -4.07 -20.15 -14.43
N SER A 146 -3.34 -19.27 -15.12
CA SER A 146 -1.88 -19.28 -15.15
C SER A 146 -1.34 -18.13 -14.30
N VAL A 147 -0.11 -18.28 -13.82
CA VAL A 147 0.59 -17.25 -13.05
C VAL A 147 1.96 -16.96 -13.63
N TRP A 148 2.41 -15.73 -13.43
CA TRP A 148 3.79 -15.36 -13.65
C TRP A 148 4.40 -14.83 -12.35
N PRO A 149 5.25 -15.64 -11.68
CA PRO A 149 5.95 -15.23 -10.48
C PRO A 149 6.83 -13.99 -10.65
N ALA A 150 7.01 -13.23 -9.58
CA ALA A 150 7.74 -11.97 -9.62
C ALA A 150 9.24 -12.19 -9.87
N HIS A 151 9.81 -13.28 -9.34
CA HIS A 151 11.22 -13.62 -9.61
C HIS A 151 11.46 -13.84 -11.11
N CYS A 152 10.56 -14.51 -11.83
CA CYS A 152 10.67 -14.67 -13.28
C CYS A 152 10.52 -13.34 -14.00
N VAL A 153 9.56 -12.48 -13.60
CA VAL A 153 9.34 -11.16 -14.23
C VAL A 153 10.57 -10.27 -14.07
N SER A 154 11.19 -10.27 -12.89
CA SER A 154 12.34 -9.39 -12.56
C SER A 154 13.57 -9.60 -13.44
N THR A 155 13.69 -10.78 -14.05
CA THR A 155 14.81 -11.16 -14.92
C THR A 155 14.57 -10.89 -16.40
N LEU A 156 13.39 -10.43 -16.79
CA LEU A 156 13.05 -10.21 -18.20
C LEU A 156 13.71 -8.94 -18.73
N SER A 157 14.28 -9.04 -19.94
CA SER A 157 14.63 -7.85 -20.70
C SER A 157 13.36 -7.14 -21.19
N PRO A 158 13.42 -5.81 -21.46
CA PRO A 158 12.28 -5.07 -21.99
C PRO A 158 11.67 -5.68 -23.26
N ALA A 159 12.51 -6.15 -24.19
CA ALA A 159 12.04 -6.81 -25.42
C ALA A 159 11.29 -8.12 -25.13
N LYS A 160 11.78 -8.91 -24.17
CA LYS A 160 11.11 -10.15 -23.76
C LYS A 160 9.80 -9.85 -23.03
N TRP A 161 9.75 -8.81 -22.20
CA TRP A 161 8.52 -8.33 -21.58
C TRP A 161 7.46 -7.96 -22.62
N GLU A 162 7.82 -7.19 -23.65
CA GLU A 162 6.90 -6.80 -24.73
C GLU A 162 6.39 -8.00 -25.52
N GLN A 163 7.28 -8.91 -25.93
CA GLN A 163 6.91 -10.14 -26.62
C GLN A 163 5.91 -10.96 -25.78
N MET A 164 6.15 -11.02 -24.48
CA MET A 164 5.34 -11.82 -23.57
C MET A 164 3.98 -11.20 -23.29
N LEU A 165 3.89 -9.87 -23.18
CA LEU A 165 2.62 -9.18 -23.13
C LEU A 165 1.82 -9.32 -24.44
N ALA A 166 2.49 -9.29 -25.58
CA ALA A 166 1.84 -9.50 -26.88
C ALA A 166 1.22 -10.92 -26.97
N GLU A 167 1.96 -11.94 -26.52
CA GLU A 167 1.43 -13.30 -26.45
C GLU A 167 0.28 -13.40 -25.43
N ALA A 168 0.45 -12.81 -24.24
CA ALA A 168 -0.60 -12.84 -23.22
C ALA A 168 -1.90 -12.19 -23.72
N ARG A 169 -1.82 -11.10 -24.51
CA ARG A 169 -2.97 -10.46 -25.15
C ARG A 169 -3.68 -11.35 -26.17
N ARG A 170 -3.00 -12.35 -26.75
CA ARG A 170 -3.57 -13.29 -27.71
C ARG A 170 -4.15 -14.53 -27.04
N THR A 171 -3.51 -15.02 -25.98
CA THR A 171 -3.83 -16.30 -25.34
C THR A 171 -4.92 -16.21 -24.29
N TYR A 172 -4.94 -15.13 -23.51
CA TYR A 172 -5.82 -15.01 -22.36
C TYR A 172 -7.06 -14.16 -22.68
N ASP A 173 -8.07 -14.28 -21.84
CA ASP A 173 -9.16 -13.32 -21.79
C ASP A 173 -8.77 -12.16 -20.88
N ILE A 174 -8.24 -12.44 -19.69
CA ILE A 174 -7.89 -11.42 -18.70
C ILE A 174 -6.43 -11.59 -18.26
N VAL A 175 -5.69 -10.48 -18.23
CA VAL A 175 -4.36 -10.41 -17.60
C VAL A 175 -4.43 -9.47 -16.41
N LEU A 176 -4.09 -9.96 -15.23
CA LEU A 176 -4.07 -9.20 -13.98
C LEU A 176 -2.61 -8.90 -13.59
N PHE A 177 -2.31 -7.63 -13.32
CA PHE A 177 -1.05 -7.25 -12.69
C PHE A 177 -1.26 -7.00 -11.20
N ASN A 178 -0.52 -7.71 -10.35
CA ASN A 178 -0.47 -7.46 -8.91
C ASN A 178 0.64 -6.45 -8.58
N ALA A 179 0.28 -5.22 -8.23
CA ALA A 179 1.24 -4.14 -7.97
C ALA A 179 0.94 -3.39 -6.66
N PRO A 180 1.22 -3.99 -5.48
CA PRO A 180 0.93 -3.38 -4.19
C PRO A 180 1.87 -2.21 -3.83
N TYR A 181 2.83 -1.89 -4.70
CA TYR A 181 3.80 -0.81 -4.57
C TYR A 181 4.03 -0.06 -5.87
N LEU A 182 2.97 0.14 -6.67
CA LEU A 182 3.07 0.66 -8.03
C LEU A 182 3.92 1.95 -8.11
N ASN A 183 3.75 2.85 -7.15
CA ASN A 183 4.47 4.13 -7.07
C ASN A 183 5.98 4.02 -6.78
N ARG A 184 6.48 2.82 -6.49
CA ARG A 184 7.90 2.54 -6.21
C ARG A 184 8.52 1.56 -7.20
N LEU A 185 7.77 1.11 -8.19
CA LEU A 185 8.31 0.26 -9.25
C LEU A 185 9.06 1.15 -10.25
N GLU A 186 10.31 0.80 -10.57
CA GLU A 186 11.11 1.54 -11.54
C GLU A 186 10.44 1.59 -12.93
N GLN A 187 9.69 0.55 -13.27
CA GLN A 187 9.00 0.40 -14.56
C GLN A 187 7.53 0.82 -14.51
N SER A 188 7.12 1.61 -13.50
CA SER A 188 5.70 1.94 -13.29
C SER A 188 5.05 2.60 -14.51
N GLU A 189 5.77 3.47 -15.22
CA GLU A 189 5.22 4.12 -16.42
C GLU A 189 4.95 3.14 -17.56
N GLN A 190 5.86 2.20 -17.80
CA GLN A 190 5.70 1.17 -18.83
C GLN A 190 4.51 0.26 -18.51
N ILE A 191 4.38 -0.15 -17.25
CA ILE A 191 3.24 -0.95 -16.74
C ILE A 191 1.92 -0.20 -16.93
N VAL A 192 1.87 1.08 -16.58
CA VAL A 192 0.66 1.90 -16.72
C VAL A 192 0.26 2.07 -18.20
N ARG A 193 1.23 2.25 -19.11
CA ARG A 193 0.96 2.43 -20.54
C ARG A 193 0.38 1.20 -21.22
N CYS A 194 0.72 0.00 -20.77
CA CYS A 194 0.20 -1.24 -21.36
C CYS A 194 -1.11 -1.72 -20.70
N THR A 195 -1.61 -1.03 -19.68
CA THR A 195 -2.80 -1.38 -18.91
C THR A 195 -4.07 -0.75 -19.52
N ASP A 196 -5.13 -1.54 -19.68
CA ASP A 196 -6.41 -1.07 -20.20
C ASP A 196 -7.32 -0.48 -19.09
N ALA A 197 -7.22 -1.04 -17.89
CA ALA A 197 -7.93 -0.53 -16.71
C ALA A 197 -7.16 -0.78 -15.41
N ALA A 198 -7.37 0.07 -14.41
CA ALA A 198 -6.74 -0.06 -13.11
C ALA A 198 -7.79 -0.03 -11.99
N VAL A 199 -7.57 -0.86 -10.98
CA VAL A 199 -8.30 -0.83 -9.71
C VAL A 199 -7.32 -0.37 -8.63
N VAL A 200 -7.59 0.80 -8.05
CA VAL A 200 -6.75 1.42 -7.03
C VAL A 200 -7.29 1.07 -5.65
N PHE A 201 -6.46 0.41 -4.84
CA PHE A 201 -6.72 0.09 -3.44
C PHE A 201 -5.97 1.07 -2.56
N SER A 202 -6.67 1.74 -1.66
CA SER A 202 -6.09 2.71 -0.73
C SER A 202 -7.00 2.94 0.47
N ALA A 203 -6.43 2.93 1.68
CA ALA A 203 -7.14 3.31 2.89
C ALA A 203 -7.38 4.84 3.00
N ASP A 204 -6.55 5.66 2.35
CA ASP A 204 -6.64 7.12 2.43
C ASP A 204 -6.75 7.81 1.05
N THR A 205 -7.34 9.02 1.06
CA THR A 205 -7.58 9.80 -0.16
C THR A 205 -6.30 10.35 -0.79
N PRO A 206 -5.32 10.89 -0.04
CA PRO A 206 -4.03 11.32 -0.59
C PRO A 206 -3.29 10.24 -1.38
N SER A 207 -3.14 9.04 -0.82
CA SER A 207 -2.52 7.87 -1.46
C SER A 207 -3.26 7.49 -2.75
N ALA A 208 -4.60 7.44 -2.69
CA ALA A 208 -5.43 7.17 -3.87
C ALA A 208 -5.23 8.23 -4.97
N GLN A 209 -5.19 9.51 -4.62
CA GLN A 209 -4.96 10.59 -5.57
C GLN A 209 -3.57 10.52 -6.20
N SER A 210 -2.53 10.21 -5.43
CA SER A 210 -1.16 10.04 -5.94
C SER A 210 -1.10 8.93 -7.00
N LEU A 211 -1.69 7.77 -6.71
CA LEU A 211 -1.77 6.66 -7.65
C LEU A 211 -2.62 7.02 -8.88
N CYS A 212 -3.76 7.69 -8.70
CA CYS A 212 -4.57 8.14 -9.84
C CYS A 212 -3.82 9.13 -10.74
N ARG A 213 -2.97 10.02 -10.21
CA ARG A 213 -2.13 10.90 -11.03
C ARG A 213 -1.13 10.10 -11.85
N LEU A 214 -0.46 9.12 -11.25
CA LEU A 214 0.43 8.21 -11.97
C LEU A 214 -0.32 7.47 -13.10
N LEU A 215 -1.53 6.99 -12.82
CA LEU A 215 -2.37 6.28 -13.79
C LEU A 215 -2.91 7.18 -14.90
N SER A 216 -3.12 8.48 -14.62
CA SER A 216 -3.60 9.45 -15.60
C SER A 216 -2.58 9.78 -16.70
N ALA A 217 -1.31 9.41 -16.49
CA ALA A 217 -0.30 9.47 -17.55
C ALA A 217 -0.53 8.40 -18.64
N GLY A 218 -1.35 7.38 -18.38
CA GLY A 218 -1.78 6.38 -19.36
C GLY A 218 -3.23 6.58 -19.82
N SER A 219 -3.63 5.87 -20.87
CA SER A 219 -5.01 5.86 -21.39
C SER A 219 -5.94 4.90 -20.62
N CYS A 220 -5.58 4.51 -19.38
CA CYS A 220 -6.28 3.48 -18.64
C CYS A 220 -7.54 4.00 -17.93
N ARG A 221 -8.59 3.15 -17.85
CA ARG A 221 -9.79 3.46 -17.05
C ARG A 221 -9.54 3.13 -15.58
N VAL A 222 -9.68 4.12 -14.70
CA VAL A 222 -9.37 3.95 -13.26
C VAL A 222 -10.63 3.78 -12.42
N HIS A 223 -10.68 2.71 -11.62
CA HIS A 223 -11.70 2.42 -10.61
C HIS A 223 -11.07 2.52 -9.20
N LYS A 224 -11.76 3.11 -8.24
CA LYS A 224 -11.27 3.29 -6.87
C LYS A 224 -11.98 2.33 -5.93
N MET A 225 -11.21 1.63 -5.10
CA MET A 225 -11.70 0.75 -4.04
C MET A 225 -11.25 1.30 -2.68
N ARG A 226 -12.18 1.35 -1.73
CA ARG A 226 -11.82 1.57 -0.32
C ARG A 226 -11.40 0.24 0.28
N SER A 227 -10.16 0.18 0.76
CA SER A 227 -9.57 -0.97 1.47
C SER A 227 -9.49 -0.73 2.96
#